data_AF-A0A2P2I8Q7-F1
#
_entry.id   AF-A0A2P2I8Q7-F1
#
_cell.length_a   1.000
_cell.length_b   1.000
_cell.length_c   1.000
_cell.angle_alpha   90.00
_cell.angle_beta   90.00
_cell.angle_gamma   90.00
#
_symmetry.space_group_name_H-M   'P 1'
#
loop_
_entity.id
_entity.type
_entity.pdbx_description
1 polymer ?
#
loop_
_entity_poly.entity_id
_entity_poly.type
_entity_poly.pdbx_seq_one_letter_code
_entity_poly.pdbx_strand_id
1 'polypeptide(L)'
;LPRFTENRASDCSVAMTDSMRRALHYVYKIGDRSATLKFYTDILGMKVLRHEEFDSGCEAACNGPYDGKWSKTMIGYGAEDDHFVCELTYNYGISSYKQGNSLVGLCVRGAGVLERARVAGLPVVEQGDGSARIQAPGGYSFFVQVPPTAGHDDAGGVVQKVVLASSNLTKTVAYWRDLLGMTEMAGSPPGVTRLSYAQGQAVLEFRQ
;
A
#
# COMPACT_ATOMS: atom_id res chain seq x y z
N LEU A 1 -42.17 53.40 -11.50
CA LEU A 1 -42.62 52.29 -12.38
C LEU A 1 -41.40 51.73 -13.14
N PRO A 2 -40.75 50.65 -12.67
CA PRO A 2 -39.75 49.90 -13.44
C PRO A 2 -40.29 48.51 -13.86
N ARG A 3 -40.32 48.22 -15.17
CA ARG A 3 -39.43 47.30 -15.94
C ARG A 3 -39.37 45.84 -15.45
N PHE A 4 -40.02 44.98 -16.22
CA PHE A 4 -39.72 43.55 -16.36
C PHE A 4 -38.48 43.37 -17.24
N THR A 5 -37.54 42.50 -16.84
CA THR A 5 -36.82 41.54 -17.71
C THR A 5 -35.99 40.58 -16.84
N GLU A 6 -36.32 39.29 -16.98
CA GLU A 6 -35.50 38.07 -16.86
C GLU A 6 -34.37 38.00 -15.81
N ASN A 7 -34.63 37.19 -14.79
CA ASN A 7 -33.61 36.65 -13.90
C ASN A 7 -32.93 35.47 -14.60
N ARG A 8 -31.66 35.64 -14.98
CA ARG A 8 -30.78 34.59 -15.49
C ARG A 8 -30.65 33.53 -14.40
N ALA A 9 -30.99 32.28 -14.70
CA ALA A 9 -30.63 31.15 -13.86
C ALA A 9 -29.10 31.10 -13.77
N SER A 10 -28.55 31.47 -12.61
CA SER A 10 -27.18 31.11 -12.26
C SER A 10 -27.15 29.60 -12.06
N ASP A 11 -26.64 28.92 -13.08
CA ASP A 11 -26.18 27.55 -13.04
C ASP A 11 -25.14 27.42 -11.91
N CYS A 12 -25.61 26.93 -10.77
CA CYS A 12 -24.78 26.61 -9.62
C CYS A 12 -24.63 25.09 -9.57
N SER A 13 -23.90 24.54 -10.54
CA SER A 13 -23.53 23.12 -10.56
C SER A 13 -22.02 22.96 -10.71
N VAL A 14 -21.26 23.53 -9.76
CA VAL A 14 -19.85 23.20 -9.59
C VAL A 14 -19.64 22.52 -8.23
N ALA A 15 -19.05 21.32 -8.34
CA ALA A 15 -18.37 20.50 -7.33
C ALA A 15 -19.27 19.81 -6.27
N MET A 16 -19.83 18.66 -6.66
CA MET A 16 -20.15 17.63 -5.66
C MET A 16 -18.85 17.02 -5.11
N THR A 17 -18.55 17.41 -3.88
CA THR A 17 -17.81 16.68 -2.83
C THR A 17 -16.46 16.07 -3.22
N ASP A 18 -15.38 16.76 -2.85
CA ASP A 18 -14.10 16.12 -2.53
C ASP A 18 -14.37 15.05 -1.46
N SER A 19 -14.49 13.78 -1.87
CA SER A 19 -14.71 12.70 -0.93
C SER A 19 -13.45 12.56 -0.07
N MET A 20 -13.56 12.73 1.25
CA MET A 20 -12.47 12.53 2.21
C MET A 20 -12.06 11.05 2.34
N ARG A 21 -11.74 10.39 1.22
CA ARG A 21 -11.31 8.99 1.16
C ARG A 21 -9.78 8.94 1.26
N ARG A 22 -9.28 8.00 2.06
CA ARG A 22 -7.84 7.80 2.24
C ARG A 22 -7.47 6.32 2.18
N ALA A 23 -6.41 6.01 1.45
CA ALA A 23 -5.78 4.70 1.51
C ALA A 23 -5.04 4.53 2.84
N LEU A 24 -5.36 3.47 3.61
CA LEU A 24 -4.89 3.32 4.98
C LEU A 24 -3.73 2.33 5.10
N HIS A 25 -3.93 1.09 4.69
CA HIS A 25 -2.95 0.03 4.86
C HIS A 25 -3.17 -1.14 3.92
N TYR A 26 -2.14 -1.99 3.80
CA TYR A 26 -2.25 -3.32 3.23
C TYR A 26 -2.04 -4.39 4.30
N VAL A 27 -2.85 -5.45 4.26
CA VAL A 27 -2.82 -6.54 5.26
C VAL A 27 -1.97 -7.70 4.72
N TYR A 28 -0.95 -8.10 5.49
CA TYR A 28 -0.10 -9.25 5.22
C TYR A 28 -0.35 -10.35 6.24
N LYS A 29 -0.49 -11.60 5.77
CA LYS A 29 -0.46 -12.78 6.64
C LYS A 29 0.97 -13.25 6.79
N ILE A 30 1.44 -13.38 8.02
CA ILE A 30 2.85 -13.66 8.30
C ILE A 30 2.98 -14.95 9.12
N GLY A 31 3.96 -15.79 8.74
CA GLY A 31 4.20 -17.08 9.38
C GLY A 31 5.31 -17.06 10.43
N ASP A 32 6.28 -16.16 10.29
CA ASP A 32 7.38 -15.97 11.24
C ASP A 32 7.41 -14.50 11.70
N ARG A 33 6.84 -14.24 12.87
CA ARG A 33 6.75 -12.89 13.44
C ARG A 33 8.11 -12.24 13.66
N SER A 34 9.10 -13.01 14.13
CA SER A 34 10.41 -12.48 14.49
C SER A 34 11.22 -12.11 13.24
N ALA A 35 11.25 -13.00 12.25
CA ALA A 35 11.92 -12.73 10.98
C ALA A 35 11.24 -11.58 10.23
N THR A 36 9.90 -11.56 10.21
CA THR A 36 9.15 -10.47 9.58
C THR A 36 9.43 -9.14 10.26
N LEU A 37 9.40 -9.07 11.60
CA LEU A 37 9.62 -7.80 12.29
C LEU A 37 11.01 -7.23 11.97
N LYS A 38 12.06 -8.07 12.02
CA LYS A 38 13.44 -7.68 11.63
C LYS A 38 13.51 -7.17 10.19
N PHE A 39 12.81 -7.81 9.25
CA PHE A 39 12.80 -7.32 7.87
C PHE A 39 12.18 -5.91 7.78
N TYR A 40 11.03 -5.69 8.41
CA TYR A 40 10.36 -4.39 8.32
C TYR A 40 11.10 -3.29 9.11
N THR A 41 11.69 -3.61 10.26
CA THR A 41 12.42 -2.61 11.06
C THR A 41 13.84 -2.39 10.52
N ASP A 42 14.62 -3.45 10.41
CA ASP A 42 16.07 -3.34 10.21
C ASP A 42 16.40 -3.15 8.73
N ILE A 43 15.63 -3.77 7.84
CA ILE A 43 15.86 -3.65 6.39
C ILE A 43 15.06 -2.49 5.81
N LEU A 44 13.73 -2.48 5.98
CA LEU A 44 12.91 -1.41 5.42
C LEU A 44 13.02 -0.09 6.18
N GLY A 45 13.46 -0.09 7.45
CA GLY A 45 13.55 1.13 8.28
C GLY A 45 12.21 1.59 8.83
N MET A 46 11.19 0.72 8.87
CA MET A 46 9.87 1.04 9.42
C MET A 46 9.86 0.93 10.94
N LYS A 47 8.82 1.51 11.57
CA LYS A 47 8.60 1.48 13.01
C LYS A 47 7.29 0.78 13.32
N VAL A 48 7.28 -0.02 14.39
CA VAL A 48 6.02 -0.52 14.98
C VAL A 48 5.24 0.68 15.51
N LEU A 49 4.00 0.81 15.08
CA LEU A 49 3.11 1.92 15.44
C LEU A 49 2.19 1.52 16.59
N ARG A 50 1.63 0.30 16.49
CA ARG A 50 0.88 -0.35 17.57
C ARG A 50 0.86 -1.86 17.36
N HIS A 51 0.59 -2.57 18.45
CA HIS A 51 0.50 -4.03 18.48
C HIS A 51 -0.67 -4.45 19.37
N GLU A 52 -1.47 -5.39 18.89
CA GLU A 52 -2.66 -5.91 19.55
C GLU A 52 -2.63 -7.43 19.51
N GLU A 53 -2.99 -8.06 20.64
CA GLU A 53 -3.13 -9.50 20.80
C GLU A 53 -4.61 -9.85 20.99
N PHE A 54 -5.07 -10.92 20.35
CA PHE A 54 -6.46 -11.36 20.36
C PHE A 54 -6.52 -12.84 20.76
N ASP A 55 -7.30 -13.13 21.81
CA ASP A 55 -7.43 -14.48 22.36
C ASP A 55 -8.43 -15.39 21.63
N SER A 56 -9.20 -14.83 20.69
CA SER A 56 -10.18 -15.54 19.85
C SER A 56 -10.08 -15.11 18.39
N GLY A 57 -10.58 -15.95 17.48
CA GLY A 57 -10.67 -15.62 16.06
C GLY A 57 -11.42 -14.31 15.79
N CYS A 58 -11.10 -13.67 14.66
CA CYS A 58 -11.77 -12.43 14.25
C CYS A 58 -13.21 -12.74 13.80
N GLU A 59 -14.21 -12.15 14.44
CA GLU A 59 -15.63 -12.34 14.07
C GLU A 59 -15.91 -11.95 12.61
N ALA A 60 -15.23 -10.90 12.13
CA ALA A 60 -15.30 -10.45 10.75
C ALA A 60 -14.49 -11.32 9.76
N ALA A 61 -13.90 -12.43 10.22
CA ALA A 61 -12.99 -13.29 9.47
C ALA A 61 -11.82 -12.53 8.81
N CYS A 62 -11.44 -11.39 9.39
CA CYS A 62 -10.44 -10.47 8.84
C CYS A 62 -9.03 -11.09 8.77
N ASN A 63 -8.73 -12.04 9.65
CA ASN A 63 -7.49 -12.82 9.67
C ASN A 63 -7.54 -14.07 8.78
N GLY A 64 -8.70 -14.41 8.19
CA GLY A 64 -8.95 -15.61 7.40
C GLY A 64 -9.86 -16.62 8.11
N PRO A 65 -9.89 -17.89 7.66
CA PRO A 65 -10.75 -18.93 8.22
C PRO A 65 -10.20 -19.51 9.53
N TYR A 66 -9.47 -18.72 10.32
CA TYR A 66 -8.78 -19.18 11.54
C TYR A 66 -9.52 -18.70 12.78
N ASP A 67 -9.83 -19.63 13.68
CA ASP A 67 -10.64 -19.43 14.89
C ASP A 67 -9.81 -19.26 16.17
N GLY A 68 -8.49 -19.47 16.09
CA GLY A 68 -7.58 -19.37 17.21
C GLY A 68 -7.06 -17.96 17.50
N LYS A 69 -6.12 -17.90 18.45
CA LYS A 69 -5.41 -16.66 18.82
C LYS A 69 -4.68 -16.06 17.62
N TRP A 70 -4.59 -14.74 17.61
CA TRP A 70 -3.86 -14.00 16.58
C TRP A 70 -3.38 -12.66 17.11
N SER A 71 -2.43 -12.05 16.40
CA SER A 71 -1.96 -10.70 16.70
C SER A 71 -1.98 -9.83 15.45
N LYS A 72 -2.11 -8.53 15.69
CA LYS A 72 -2.06 -7.47 14.69
C LYS A 72 -0.91 -6.53 15.03
N THR A 73 -0.04 -6.27 14.07
CA THR A 73 1.03 -5.26 14.22
C THR A 73 0.93 -4.26 13.09
N MET A 74 0.69 -2.99 13.42
CA MET A 74 0.76 -1.92 12.45
C MET A 74 2.19 -1.42 12.36
N ILE A 75 2.76 -1.36 11.16
CA ILE A 75 4.15 -0.99 10.93
C ILE A 75 4.27 -0.12 9.68
N GLY A 76 5.02 0.97 9.78
CA GLY A 76 5.16 1.93 8.68
C GLY A 76 6.23 2.97 8.93
N TYR A 77 6.30 3.97 8.06
CA TYR A 77 7.29 5.05 8.16
C TYR A 77 6.83 6.23 9.02
N GLY A 78 5.54 6.30 9.36
CA GLY A 78 4.95 7.36 10.19
C GLY A 78 3.57 6.96 10.72
N ALA A 79 2.86 7.92 11.32
CA ALA A 79 1.60 7.69 12.00
C ALA A 79 0.49 7.22 11.03
N GLU A 80 -0.45 6.40 11.51
CA GLU A 80 -1.54 5.86 10.68
C GLU A 80 -2.48 6.95 10.15
N ASP A 81 -2.55 8.12 10.79
CA ASP A 81 -3.42 9.24 10.43
C ASP A 81 -3.08 9.85 9.08
N ASP A 82 -1.80 9.86 8.70
CA ASP A 82 -1.27 10.51 7.50
C ASP A 82 -0.38 9.60 6.64
N HIS A 83 -0.06 8.38 7.09
CA HIS A 83 0.72 7.42 6.31
C HIS A 83 -0.12 6.23 5.85
N PHE A 84 0.26 5.68 4.69
CA PHE A 84 -0.11 4.32 4.31
C PHE A 84 0.86 3.35 4.99
N VAL A 85 0.33 2.35 5.70
CA VAL A 85 1.13 1.43 6.53
C VAL A 85 0.86 -0.04 6.19
N CYS A 86 1.59 -0.94 6.81
CA CYS A 86 1.38 -2.38 6.69
C CYS A 86 0.73 -2.91 7.97
N GLU A 87 -0.35 -3.66 7.82
CA GLU A 87 -0.92 -4.47 8.91
C GLU A 87 -0.34 -5.89 8.80
N LEU A 88 0.40 -6.34 9.82
CA LEU A 88 0.92 -7.70 9.90
C LEU A 88 0.00 -8.55 10.78
N THR A 89 -0.63 -9.56 10.18
CA THR A 89 -1.49 -10.51 10.87
C THR A 89 -0.72 -11.82 11.10
N TYR A 90 -0.48 -12.15 12.36
CA TYR A 90 0.13 -13.42 12.77
C TYR A 90 -0.93 -14.29 13.45
N ASN A 91 -1.21 -15.47 12.88
CA ASN A 91 -2.12 -16.44 13.50
C ASN A 91 -1.30 -17.49 14.24
N TYR A 92 -1.57 -17.69 15.53
CA TYR A 92 -0.78 -18.63 16.33
C TYR A 92 -0.93 -20.06 15.81
N GLY A 93 0.19 -20.79 15.73
CA GLY A 93 0.23 -22.15 15.18
C GLY A 93 0.25 -22.22 13.65
N ILE A 94 0.08 -21.12 12.93
CA ILE A 94 0.16 -21.07 11.46
C ILE A 94 1.49 -20.47 11.02
N SER A 95 2.38 -21.29 10.50
CA SER A 95 3.76 -20.92 10.17
C SER A 95 4.02 -20.61 8.68
N SER A 96 3.06 -20.91 7.80
CA SER A 96 3.19 -20.59 6.38
C SER A 96 1.84 -20.37 5.70
N TYR A 97 1.87 -19.60 4.61
CA TYR A 97 0.72 -19.30 3.77
C TYR A 97 1.10 -19.56 2.32
N LYS A 98 0.23 -20.23 1.57
CA LYS A 98 0.41 -20.37 0.12
C LYS A 98 0.15 -19.02 -0.54
N GLN A 99 1.18 -18.44 -1.16
CA GLN A 99 1.02 -17.21 -1.93
C GLN A 99 0.29 -17.50 -3.25
N GLY A 100 -0.66 -16.63 -3.57
CA GLY A 100 -1.22 -16.51 -4.92
C GLY A 100 -0.38 -15.56 -5.78
N ASN A 101 -0.95 -15.15 -6.91
CA ASN A 101 -0.35 -14.18 -7.84
C ASN A 101 -1.09 -12.83 -7.87
N SER A 102 -2.08 -12.63 -6.98
CA SER A 102 -2.89 -11.41 -6.95
C SER A 102 -2.11 -10.20 -6.46
N LEU A 103 -1.26 -10.37 -5.44
CA LEU A 103 -0.34 -9.34 -4.99
C LEU A 103 0.99 -9.49 -5.74
N VAL A 104 1.33 -8.47 -6.52
CA VAL A 104 2.63 -8.40 -7.21
C VAL A 104 3.70 -7.89 -6.24
N GLY A 105 3.37 -6.87 -5.43
CA GLY A 105 4.26 -6.37 -4.38
C GLY A 105 3.91 -4.97 -3.90
N LEU A 106 4.71 -4.46 -2.96
CA LEU A 106 4.62 -3.09 -2.46
C LEU A 106 5.80 -2.28 -2.97
N CYS A 107 5.58 -1.05 -3.42
CA CYS A 107 6.69 -0.17 -3.76
C CYS A 107 6.93 0.82 -2.64
N VAL A 108 8.20 0.92 -2.24
CA VAL A 108 8.64 1.82 -1.19
C VAL A 108 9.77 2.69 -1.73
N ARG A 109 9.83 3.92 -1.24
CA ARG A 109 11.00 4.78 -1.43
C ARG A 109 11.68 4.90 -0.07
N GLY A 110 12.98 4.65 -0.02
CA GLY A 110 13.72 4.71 1.25
C GLY A 110 15.22 4.67 1.06
N ALA A 111 15.92 5.58 1.72
CA ALA A 111 17.38 5.62 1.72
C ALA A 111 17.97 4.43 2.49
N GLY A 112 19.07 3.87 1.97
CA GLY A 112 19.81 2.78 2.60
C GLY A 112 19.11 1.41 2.66
N VAL A 113 17.85 1.28 2.23
CA VAL A 113 17.11 0.00 2.27
C VAL A 113 17.85 -1.09 1.49
N LEU A 114 18.30 -0.79 0.27
CA LEU A 114 19.02 -1.75 -0.57
C LEU A 114 20.39 -2.10 0.01
N GLU A 115 21.05 -1.16 0.67
CA GLU A 115 22.34 -1.43 1.32
C GLU A 115 22.16 -2.36 2.52
N ARG A 116 21.20 -2.06 3.39
CA ARG A 116 20.84 -2.93 4.52
C ARG A 116 20.43 -4.32 4.05
N ALA A 117 19.70 -4.42 2.93
CA ALA A 117 19.33 -5.70 2.33
C ALA A 117 20.56 -6.50 1.87
N ARG A 118 21.53 -5.86 1.19
CA ARG A 118 22.78 -6.53 0.75
C ARG A 118 23.61 -6.98 1.94
N VAL A 119 23.78 -6.13 2.96
CA VAL A 119 24.52 -6.48 4.19
C VAL A 119 23.86 -7.65 4.92
N ALA A 120 22.53 -7.71 4.93
CA ALA A 120 21.77 -8.83 5.49
C ALA A 120 21.76 -10.09 4.61
N GLY A 121 22.44 -10.08 3.45
CA GLY A 121 22.51 -11.22 2.53
C GLY A 121 21.21 -11.49 1.77
N LEU A 122 20.30 -10.52 1.68
CA LEU A 122 19.07 -10.67 0.92
C LEU A 122 19.34 -10.50 -0.59
N PRO A 123 18.72 -11.32 -1.45
CA PRO A 123 18.77 -11.10 -2.90
C PRO A 123 18.17 -9.74 -3.26
N VAL A 124 18.95 -8.93 -3.98
CA VAL A 124 18.52 -7.66 -4.57
C VAL A 124 18.49 -7.82 -6.08
N VAL A 125 17.31 -7.65 -6.69
CA VAL A 125 17.09 -7.88 -8.13
C VAL A 125 16.64 -6.59 -8.79
N GLU A 126 17.53 -5.95 -9.56
CA GLU A 126 17.21 -4.74 -10.34
C GLU A 126 16.05 -5.00 -11.32
N GLN A 127 15.13 -4.04 -11.45
CA GLN A 127 13.89 -4.17 -12.26
C GLN A 127 13.94 -3.40 -13.59
N GLY A 128 15.04 -2.69 -13.89
CA GLY A 128 15.21 -1.92 -15.12
C GLY A 128 14.46 -0.57 -15.15
N ASP A 129 13.54 -0.33 -14.23
CA ASP A 129 12.82 0.94 -14.04
C ASP A 129 13.45 1.84 -12.97
N GLY A 130 14.70 1.54 -12.58
CA GLY A 130 15.41 2.21 -11.50
C GLY A 130 15.01 1.76 -10.09
N SER A 131 14.09 0.79 -9.95
CA SER A 131 13.82 0.10 -8.69
C SER A 131 14.54 -1.24 -8.62
N ALA A 132 14.73 -1.73 -7.39
CA ALA A 132 15.21 -3.08 -7.14
C ALA A 132 14.23 -3.86 -6.25
N ARG A 133 14.05 -5.14 -6.55
CA ARG A 133 13.17 -6.04 -5.81
C ARG A 133 13.93 -6.77 -4.71
N ILE A 134 13.37 -6.76 -3.52
CA ILE A 134 13.73 -7.61 -2.37
C ILE A 134 12.47 -8.36 -1.91
N GLN A 135 12.64 -9.42 -1.11
CA GLN A 135 11.50 -10.19 -0.59
C GLN A 135 11.52 -10.27 0.93
N ALA A 136 10.36 -10.04 1.52
CA ALA A 136 10.12 -10.28 2.94
C ALA A 136 9.99 -11.79 3.22
N PRO A 137 10.16 -12.24 4.48
CA PRO A 137 9.76 -13.57 4.89
C PRO A 137 8.31 -13.88 4.46
N GLY A 138 8.08 -15.10 3.98
CA GLY A 138 6.82 -15.48 3.35
C GLY A 138 6.71 -15.17 1.85
N GLY A 139 7.72 -14.51 1.25
CA GLY A 139 7.87 -14.36 -0.21
C GLY A 139 7.31 -13.04 -0.78
N TYR A 140 6.77 -12.15 0.06
CA TYR A 140 6.18 -10.89 -0.40
C TYR A 140 7.23 -9.96 -1.00
N SER A 141 7.00 -9.52 -2.24
CA SER A 141 7.93 -8.64 -2.95
C SER A 141 7.78 -7.18 -2.53
N PHE A 142 8.93 -6.54 -2.35
CA PHE A 142 9.06 -5.10 -2.17
C PHE A 142 9.93 -4.54 -3.30
N PHE A 143 9.45 -3.52 -3.99
CA PHE A 143 10.17 -2.79 -5.02
C PHE A 143 10.65 -1.46 -4.44
N VAL A 144 11.96 -1.33 -4.29
CA VAL A 144 12.58 -0.24 -3.56
C VAL A 144 13.13 0.79 -4.56
N GLN A 145 12.70 2.04 -4.42
CA GLN A 145 13.27 3.19 -5.11
C GLN A 145 14.20 3.96 -4.16
N VAL A 146 15.38 4.35 -4.67
CA VAL A 146 16.33 5.17 -3.92
C VAL A 146 16.07 6.65 -4.25
N PRO A 147 15.95 7.55 -3.25
CA PRO A 147 15.80 8.99 -3.50
C PRO A 147 17.03 9.57 -4.21
N PRO A 148 16.88 10.52 -5.16
CA PRO A 148 18.01 11.15 -5.86
C PRO A 148 18.95 11.96 -4.95
N THR A 149 18.41 12.56 -3.89
CA THR A 149 19.13 13.43 -2.95
C THR A 149 19.10 12.82 -1.55
N ALA A 150 19.60 11.60 -1.42
CA ALA A 150 19.79 11.02 -0.09
C ALA A 150 21.00 11.69 0.59
N GLY A 151 20.78 12.87 1.19
CA GLY A 151 21.62 13.32 2.30
C GLY A 151 21.51 12.31 3.44
N HIS A 152 22.55 12.20 4.28
CA HIS A 152 22.60 11.22 5.38
C HIS A 152 21.42 11.31 6.38
N ASP A 153 20.62 12.39 6.31
CA ASP A 153 19.56 12.71 7.29
C ASP A 153 18.13 12.51 6.77
N ASP A 154 17.92 12.11 5.50
CA ASP A 154 16.57 11.86 4.95
C ASP A 154 16.12 10.42 5.25
N ALA A 155 15.94 10.12 6.53
CA ALA A 155 15.51 8.82 7.04
C ALA A 155 14.01 8.52 6.77
N GLY A 156 13.27 9.46 6.16
CA GLY A 156 11.84 9.34 5.87
C GLY A 156 11.57 8.44 4.68
N GLY A 157 11.41 7.13 4.91
CA GLY A 157 10.84 6.26 3.89
C GLY A 157 9.36 6.55 3.64
N VAL A 158 8.81 6.07 2.53
CA VAL A 158 7.38 6.16 2.24
C VAL A 158 6.91 4.96 1.45
N VAL A 159 5.69 4.48 1.73
CA VAL A 159 4.99 3.53 0.87
C VAL A 159 4.34 4.29 -0.27
N GLN A 160 4.76 4.00 -1.51
CA GLN A 160 4.29 4.73 -2.68
C GLN A 160 3.07 4.07 -3.33
N LYS A 161 3.07 2.74 -3.43
CA LYS A 161 2.01 2.00 -4.11
C LYS A 161 1.89 0.55 -3.69
N VAL A 162 0.68 0.02 -3.80
CA VAL A 162 0.38 -1.42 -3.80
C VAL A 162 0.19 -1.85 -5.24
N VAL A 163 0.86 -2.93 -5.64
CA VAL A 163 0.77 -3.46 -7.00
C VAL A 163 0.00 -4.78 -6.99
N LEU A 164 -1.11 -4.82 -7.74
CA LEU A 164 -1.99 -5.97 -7.85
C LEU A 164 -2.05 -6.46 -9.30
N ALA A 165 -2.26 -7.76 -9.48
CA ALA A 165 -2.54 -8.35 -10.78
C ALA A 165 -4.02 -8.15 -11.13
N SER A 166 -4.30 -7.95 -12.42
CA SER A 166 -5.65 -7.82 -12.94
C SER A 166 -5.80 -8.58 -14.25
N SER A 167 -6.79 -9.45 -14.35
CA SER A 167 -7.09 -10.13 -15.62
C SER A 167 -7.75 -9.23 -16.66
N ASN A 168 -8.28 -8.06 -16.26
CA ASN A 168 -8.99 -7.15 -17.13
C ASN A 168 -8.95 -5.71 -16.59
N LEU A 169 -8.07 -4.90 -17.18
CA LEU A 169 -7.87 -3.51 -16.74
C LEU A 169 -9.11 -2.64 -16.96
N THR A 170 -9.86 -2.84 -18.05
CA THR A 170 -11.09 -2.07 -18.31
C THR A 170 -12.11 -2.25 -17.20
N LYS A 171 -12.38 -3.49 -16.78
CA LYS A 171 -13.28 -3.79 -15.66
C LYS A 171 -12.72 -3.30 -14.32
N THR A 172 -11.41 -3.36 -14.16
CA THR A 172 -10.73 -2.85 -12.97
C THR A 172 -10.91 -1.35 -12.82
N VAL A 173 -10.63 -0.58 -13.87
CA VAL A 173 -10.84 0.87 -13.88
C VAL A 173 -12.31 1.19 -13.61
N ALA A 174 -13.25 0.52 -14.30
CA ALA A 174 -14.67 0.75 -14.06
C ALA A 174 -15.06 0.53 -12.59
N TYR A 175 -14.57 -0.53 -11.96
CA TYR A 175 -14.85 -0.79 -10.54
C TYR A 175 -14.23 0.28 -9.62
N TRP A 176 -12.93 0.52 -9.73
CA TRP A 176 -12.20 1.38 -8.78
C TRP A 176 -12.49 2.87 -8.99
N ARG A 177 -12.69 3.30 -10.23
CA ARG A 177 -13.03 4.69 -10.56
C ARG A 177 -14.53 4.95 -10.39
N ASP A 178 -15.39 4.17 -11.04
CA ASP A 178 -16.80 4.52 -11.16
C ASP A 178 -17.61 4.13 -9.91
N LEU A 179 -17.22 3.06 -9.20
CA LEU A 179 -17.91 2.64 -7.97
C LEU A 179 -17.19 3.13 -6.72
N LEU A 180 -15.86 2.99 -6.69
CA LEU A 180 -15.06 3.36 -5.53
C LEU A 180 -14.49 4.78 -5.60
N GLY A 181 -14.76 5.56 -6.64
CA GLY A 181 -14.46 7.00 -6.68
C GLY A 181 -12.97 7.34 -6.66
N MET A 182 -12.08 6.41 -7.05
CA MET A 182 -10.67 6.73 -7.26
C MET A 182 -10.48 7.48 -8.58
N THR A 183 -9.42 8.27 -8.66
CA THR A 183 -9.00 8.93 -9.91
C THR A 183 -7.94 8.09 -10.61
N GLU A 184 -8.16 7.80 -11.88
CA GLU A 184 -7.14 7.19 -12.74
C GLU A 184 -6.05 8.22 -13.09
N MET A 185 -4.79 7.83 -12.89
CA MET A 185 -3.63 8.68 -13.15
C MET A 185 -3.23 8.62 -14.62
N ALA A 186 -2.93 9.77 -15.21
CA ALA A 186 -2.40 9.86 -16.56
C ALA A 186 -0.99 9.24 -16.69
N GLY A 187 -0.62 8.78 -17.89
CA GLY A 187 0.74 8.33 -18.20
C GLY A 187 1.10 6.93 -17.65
N SER A 188 0.11 6.07 -17.41
CA SER A 188 0.38 4.66 -17.09
C SER A 188 0.94 3.92 -18.32
N PRO A 189 1.96 3.06 -18.17
CA PRO A 189 2.48 2.24 -19.27
C PRO A 189 1.41 1.30 -19.85
N PRO A 190 1.60 0.77 -21.08
CA PRO A 190 0.74 -0.27 -21.62
C PRO A 190 0.62 -1.47 -20.67
N GLY A 191 -0.60 -1.99 -20.49
CA GLY A 191 -0.86 -3.10 -19.57
C GLY A 191 -0.82 -2.72 -18.08
N VAL A 192 -0.83 -1.42 -17.76
CA VAL A 192 -0.85 -0.91 -16.38
C VAL A 192 -1.91 0.17 -16.24
N THR A 193 -2.63 0.20 -15.12
CA THR A 193 -3.39 1.38 -14.67
C THR A 193 -3.01 1.73 -13.24
N ARG A 194 -3.09 3.01 -12.90
CA ARG A 194 -2.77 3.54 -11.57
C ARG A 194 -3.92 4.40 -11.09
N LEU A 195 -4.40 4.14 -9.88
CA LEU A 195 -5.51 4.86 -9.29
C LEU A 195 -5.13 5.38 -7.90
N SER A 196 -5.59 6.58 -7.56
CA SER A 196 -5.44 7.17 -6.22
C SER A 196 -6.70 7.95 -5.82
N TYR A 197 -6.93 8.12 -4.52
CA TYR A 197 -7.96 9.04 -4.03
C TYR A 197 -7.53 10.50 -4.11
N ALA A 198 -6.26 10.79 -3.82
CA ALA A 198 -5.73 12.15 -3.85
C ALA A 198 -4.22 12.17 -4.17
N GLN A 199 -3.72 13.35 -4.54
CA GLN A 199 -2.29 13.56 -4.71
C GLN A 199 -1.55 13.32 -3.38
N GLY A 200 -0.41 12.65 -3.43
CA GLY A 200 0.41 12.35 -2.25
C GLY A 200 -0.02 11.12 -1.45
N GLN A 201 -1.22 10.57 -1.69
CA GLN A 201 -1.61 9.28 -1.12
C GLN A 201 -0.97 8.09 -1.85
N ALA A 202 -0.92 6.94 -1.17
CA ALA A 202 -0.48 5.70 -1.78
C ALA A 202 -1.38 5.29 -2.95
N VAL A 203 -0.76 4.86 -4.05
CA VAL A 203 -1.41 4.50 -5.31
C VAL A 203 -1.75 3.01 -5.34
N LEU A 204 -2.88 2.65 -5.94
CA LEU A 204 -3.13 1.29 -6.40
C LEU A 204 -2.70 1.15 -7.85
N GLU A 205 -1.71 0.30 -8.12
CA GLU A 205 -1.28 -0.04 -9.47
C GLU A 205 -1.81 -1.43 -9.82
N PHE A 206 -2.47 -1.56 -10.97
CA PHE A 206 -2.90 -2.85 -11.51
C PHE A 206 -2.11 -3.18 -12.76
N ARG A 207 -1.63 -4.42 -12.85
CA ARG A 207 -0.88 -4.95 -14.00
C ARG A 207 -1.64 -6.10 -14.63
N GLN A 208 -1.72 -6.12 -15.96
CA GLN A 208 -2.37 -7.20 -16.72
C GLN A 208 -1.52 -8.47 -16.82
#